data_AF-A6T0R5-F1
#
_entry.id   AF-A6T0R5-F1
#
_cell.length_a   1.000
_cell.length_b   1.000
_cell.length_c   1.000
_cell.angle_alpha   90.00
_cell.angle_beta   90.00
_cell.angle_gamma   90.00
#
_symmetry.space_group_name_H-M   'P 1'
#
loop_
_entity.id
_entity.type
_entity.pdbx_description
1 polymer ?
#
loop_
_entity_poly.entity_id
_entity_poly.type
_entity_poly.pdbx_seq_one_letter_code
_entity_poly.pdbx_strand_id
1 'polypeptide(L)'
;MINPAEVLSPNAQTIDHAMYEVLSKSPQKVAILSEYLTKLNEPPGELERDAIELIEKKYSDRHIDLIVARGERSLEFIERNGKAIWPDVPVMYYSLSSPAIYWRKSPQKISGVFIDYDYAANLALIMRLQPSVKHIIQLVESPHPEEIQQLHTKLAALAKARQADLHVDTIGERPLADLLNFVTTLPPDTVLLAMTIDGDRDGVRYSTDEIVRAISEKSSVPMYGMRGSYMGNGVVGGQVINLSEHGREAGQLALQLLSNPKRGPYTQISQRTRCVIDDRQIARWGFNFTDIPDNCERPFHIPTFWERNAMQIIAFVLMTAVILLLIFGFQWQRKKRLRADEEANRQRTALAHVARLGSVGELTASIVHEINQPLGAILANADAATMMLNQQSHPDHELRAILADIRDDNLRASLIIQKLRVLLSKRSLESKPVSLNEVIDTSRSLLGNLAIKHHVMMAIELAPDLPMIMGDSTHLQQVLINLASNAMEAMEAVPPAQRTLSIKTEQCNASHIRLIVADKGPGIPTNILPNIFESFYTTKPEGMGMGLAIVQTIVDAHCGLIETFNDPAGGAAFVITFPIAKNGMRA
;
A
#
# COMPACT_ATOMS: atom_id res chain seq x y z
N MET A 1 -35.54 25.33 49.70
CA MET A 1 -36.01 25.26 48.30
C MET A 1 -37.41 24.69 48.32
N ILE A 2 -38.36 25.26 47.60
CA ILE A 2 -39.74 24.78 47.56
C ILE A 2 -40.08 24.62 46.07
N ASN A 3 -40.45 23.41 45.62
CA ASN A 3 -40.43 23.06 44.19
C ASN A 3 -41.27 21.81 43.83
N PRO A 4 -42.31 21.83 42.98
CA PRO A 4 -43.15 20.67 42.67
C PRO A 4 -42.54 19.27 42.52
N ALA A 5 -43.19 18.28 43.15
CA ALA A 5 -42.77 16.88 43.14
C ALA A 5 -43.25 16.19 41.86
N GLU A 6 -42.27 15.75 41.06
CA GLU A 6 -42.15 14.47 40.35
C GLU A 6 -40.87 14.59 39.50
N VAL A 7 -40.03 13.54 39.46
CA VAL A 7 -38.73 13.41 38.76
C VAL A 7 -38.24 14.73 38.13
N LEU A 8 -37.35 15.44 38.86
CA LEU A 8 -36.74 16.68 38.36
C LEU A 8 -36.31 16.52 36.91
N SER A 9 -36.76 17.41 36.02
CA SER A 9 -36.31 17.38 34.64
C SER A 9 -34.78 17.49 34.59
N PRO A 10 -34.10 16.88 33.59
CA PRO A 10 -32.64 16.96 33.48
C PRO A 10 -32.10 18.40 33.54
N ASN A 11 -32.85 19.35 32.98
CA ASN A 11 -32.56 20.78 33.06
C ASN A 11 -32.59 21.29 34.51
N ALA A 12 -33.63 20.94 35.27
CA ALA A 12 -33.77 21.34 36.67
C ALA A 12 -32.66 20.76 37.56
N GLN A 13 -32.29 19.49 37.33
CA GLN A 13 -31.18 18.85 38.05
C GLN A 13 -29.84 19.55 37.77
N THR A 14 -29.59 19.92 36.52
CA THR A 14 -28.35 20.61 36.11
C THR A 14 -28.19 21.95 36.82
N ILE A 15 -29.25 22.75 36.87
CA ILE A 15 -29.23 24.06 37.54
C ILE A 15 -29.02 23.89 39.04
N ASP A 16 -29.80 23.02 39.69
CA ASP A 16 -29.71 22.79 41.14
C ASP A 16 -28.32 22.27 41.53
N HIS A 17 -27.78 21.32 40.77
CA HIS A 17 -26.44 20.77 41.03
C HIS A 17 -25.37 21.85 40.97
N ALA A 18 -25.42 22.73 39.96
CA ALA A 18 -24.45 23.81 39.80
C ALA A 18 -24.58 24.87 40.93
N MET A 19 -25.80 25.14 41.39
CA MET A 19 -26.02 25.98 42.57
C MET A 19 -25.47 25.35 43.84
N TYR A 20 -25.74 24.06 44.06
CA TYR A 20 -25.24 23.30 45.21
C TYR A 20 -23.72 23.21 45.24
N GLU A 21 -23.09 23.08 44.07
CA GLU A 21 -21.64 23.11 43.94
C GLU A 21 -21.06 24.40 44.54
N VAL A 22 -21.65 25.56 44.21
CA VAL A 22 -21.24 26.86 44.75
C VAL A 22 -21.49 26.95 46.26
N LEU A 23 -22.69 26.56 46.72
CA LEU A 23 -23.04 26.59 48.14
C LEU A 23 -22.15 25.69 48.99
N SER A 24 -21.79 24.50 48.48
CA SER A 24 -20.96 23.52 49.19
C SER A 24 -19.50 23.98 49.39
N LYS A 25 -19.02 24.86 48.52
CA LYS A 25 -17.68 25.46 48.58
C LYS A 25 -17.63 26.70 49.48
N SER A 26 -18.77 27.10 50.06
CA SER A 26 -18.84 28.25 50.95
C SER A 26 -18.04 27.99 52.23
N PRO A 27 -17.30 29.00 52.75
CA PRO A 27 -16.67 28.91 54.07
C PRO A 27 -17.71 28.86 55.20
N GLN A 28 -18.96 29.28 54.95
CA GLN A 28 -20.09 29.08 55.86
C GLN A 28 -20.75 27.73 55.56
N LYS A 29 -20.98 26.89 56.59
CA LYS A 29 -21.71 25.63 56.41
C LYS A 29 -23.17 25.90 56.07
N VAL A 30 -23.56 25.67 54.81
CA VAL A 30 -24.94 25.83 54.33
C VAL A 30 -25.65 24.48 54.33
N ALA A 31 -26.76 24.37 55.08
CA ALA A 31 -27.65 23.22 55.02
C ALA A 31 -28.79 23.50 54.03
N ILE A 32 -28.99 22.62 53.06
CA ILE A 32 -30.00 22.79 52.01
C ILE A 32 -31.19 21.90 52.33
N LEU A 33 -32.37 22.52 52.41
CA LEU A 33 -33.65 21.84 52.66
C LEU A 33 -34.51 22.01 51.41
N SER A 34 -35.04 20.91 50.88
CA SER A 34 -35.82 20.91 49.64
C SER A 34 -37.21 20.33 49.90
N GLU A 35 -38.22 21.17 49.67
CA GLU A 35 -39.63 20.83 49.62
C GLU A 35 -40.11 20.75 48.19
N TYR A 36 -41.18 19.98 48.01
CA TYR A 36 -41.79 19.85 46.72
C TYR A 36 -43.31 20.06 46.70
N LEU A 37 -43.78 21.10 46.00
CA LEU A 37 -45.20 21.50 45.93
C LEU A 37 -45.97 20.78 44.80
N THR A 38 -46.70 19.71 45.09
CA THR A 38 -47.51 18.99 44.09
C THR A 38 -48.35 19.95 43.21
N LYS A 39 -48.55 19.60 41.92
CA LYS A 39 -49.36 20.37 40.97
C LYS A 39 -50.80 20.50 41.52
N LEU A 40 -51.10 21.62 42.18
CA LEU A 40 -52.43 21.97 42.68
C LEU A 40 -53.31 22.38 41.48
N ASN A 41 -53.88 21.41 40.78
CA ASN A 41 -54.71 21.63 39.59
C ASN A 41 -56.19 21.92 39.92
N GLU A 42 -56.50 22.39 41.13
CA GLU A 42 -57.87 22.70 41.58
C GLU A 42 -57.87 23.97 42.44
N PRO A 43 -59.01 24.69 42.59
CA PRO A 43 -59.02 26.00 43.24
C PRO A 43 -58.37 25.96 44.63
N PRO A 44 -57.67 27.05 45.00
CA PRO A 44 -56.84 27.11 46.21
C PRO A 44 -57.75 27.06 47.45
N GLY A 45 -57.87 25.89 48.05
CA GLY A 45 -58.83 25.65 49.13
C GLY A 45 -58.25 24.77 50.23
N GLU A 46 -58.28 23.46 50.01
CA GLU A 46 -57.90 22.47 51.04
C GLU A 46 -56.47 21.97 50.86
N LEU A 47 -56.10 21.49 49.68
CA LEU A 47 -54.76 20.92 49.44
C LEU A 47 -53.61 21.93 49.65
N GLU A 48 -53.83 23.21 49.35
CA GLU A 48 -52.82 24.24 49.62
C GLU A 48 -52.69 24.52 51.13
N ARG A 49 -53.80 24.50 51.88
CA ARG A 49 -53.79 24.68 53.33
C ARG A 49 -53.10 23.51 54.03
N ASP A 50 -53.40 22.27 53.62
CA ASP A 50 -52.75 21.07 54.14
C ASP A 50 -51.24 21.10 53.89
N ALA A 51 -50.83 21.56 52.70
CA ALA A 51 -49.42 21.73 52.37
C ALA A 51 -48.75 22.79 53.26
N ILE A 52 -49.42 23.92 53.52
CA ILE A 52 -48.92 24.97 54.42
C ILE A 52 -48.77 24.43 55.84
N GLU A 53 -49.79 23.77 56.40
CA GLU A 53 -49.75 23.21 57.75
C GLU A 53 -48.63 22.17 57.90
N LEU A 54 -48.45 21.31 56.90
CA LEU A 54 -47.36 20.34 56.87
C LEU A 54 -45.99 21.02 56.85
N ILE A 55 -45.81 22.06 56.03
CA ILE A 55 -44.56 22.83 55.95
C ILE A 55 -44.28 23.53 57.28
N GLU A 56 -45.26 24.22 57.86
CA GLU A 56 -45.12 24.89 59.16
C GLU A 56 -44.71 23.89 60.25
N LYS A 57 -45.38 22.73 60.31
CA LYS A 57 -45.05 21.68 61.27
C LYS A 57 -43.64 21.12 61.05
N LYS A 58 -43.27 20.84 59.79
CA LYS A 58 -41.98 20.26 59.43
C LYS A 58 -40.79 21.16 59.75
N TYR A 59 -40.97 22.48 59.66
CA TYR A 59 -39.92 23.47 59.89
C TYR A 59 -40.04 24.25 61.20
N SER A 60 -41.03 23.93 62.04
CA SER A 60 -41.27 24.59 63.33
C SER A 60 -40.04 24.68 64.24
N ASP A 61 -39.21 23.63 64.30
CA ASP A 61 -38.00 23.56 65.12
C ASP A 61 -36.72 24.07 64.41
N ARG A 62 -36.85 24.73 63.25
CA ARG A 62 -35.70 25.15 62.43
C ARG A 62 -35.76 26.63 62.09
N HIS A 63 -34.63 27.31 62.24
CA HIS A 63 -34.45 28.65 61.70
C HIS A 63 -34.11 28.56 60.20
N ILE A 64 -34.80 29.35 59.38
CA ILE A 64 -34.57 29.41 57.94
C ILE A 64 -33.95 30.77 57.60
N ASP A 65 -32.70 30.77 57.14
CA ASP A 65 -31.96 32.00 56.84
C ASP A 65 -32.30 32.61 55.47
N LEU A 66 -32.75 31.78 54.52
CA LEU A 66 -33.04 32.18 53.14
C LEU A 66 -34.03 31.22 52.48
N ILE A 67 -35.05 31.76 51.83
CA ILE A 67 -35.96 30.99 50.98
C ILE A 67 -35.56 31.15 49.52
N VAL A 68 -35.32 30.03 48.84
CA VAL A 68 -35.02 29.99 47.41
C VAL A 68 -36.20 29.38 46.66
N ALA A 69 -36.90 30.20 45.89
CA ALA A 69 -38.03 29.82 45.04
C ALA A 69 -37.55 29.53 43.61
N ARG A 70 -37.76 28.31 43.13
CA ARG A 70 -37.36 27.91 41.77
C ARG A 70 -38.52 27.99 40.81
N GLY A 71 -38.37 28.80 39.77
CA GLY A 71 -39.38 29.00 38.75
C GLY A 71 -40.63 29.70 39.29
N GLU A 72 -41.62 29.78 38.43
CA GLU A 72 -42.74 30.68 38.59
C GLU A 72 -43.71 30.31 39.70
N ARG A 73 -44.20 29.07 39.69
CA ARG A 73 -45.19 28.59 40.66
C ARG A 73 -44.68 28.63 42.09
N SER A 74 -43.41 28.27 42.28
CA SER A 74 -42.76 28.35 43.60
C SER A 74 -42.70 29.78 44.11
N LEU A 75 -42.44 30.74 43.22
CA LEU A 75 -42.44 32.16 43.60
C LEU A 75 -43.87 32.65 43.92
N GLU A 76 -44.88 32.25 43.14
CA GLU A 76 -46.28 32.61 43.43
C GLU A 76 -46.73 32.09 44.80
N PHE A 77 -46.40 30.84 45.14
CA PHE A 77 -46.70 30.26 46.45
C PHE A 77 -46.06 31.08 47.58
N ILE A 78 -44.80 31.51 47.41
CA ILE A 78 -44.10 32.31 48.42
C ILE A 78 -44.61 33.75 48.48
N GLU A 79 -45.02 34.35 47.36
CA GLU A 79 -45.66 35.66 47.37
C GLU A 79 -47.02 35.66 48.08
N ARG A 80 -47.80 34.57 47.96
CA ARG A 80 -49.10 34.42 48.61
C ARG A 80 -48.98 34.04 50.10
N ASN A 81 -48.13 33.06 50.42
CA ASN A 81 -48.13 32.40 51.73
C ASN A 81 -46.84 32.66 52.54
N GLY A 82 -45.75 33.04 51.90
CA GLY A 82 -44.41 33.08 52.51
C GLY A 82 -44.31 33.99 53.74
N LYS A 83 -45.03 35.13 53.77
CA LYS A 83 -45.06 36.02 54.93
C LYS A 83 -45.75 35.41 56.15
N ALA A 84 -46.71 34.51 55.95
CA ALA A 84 -47.40 33.84 57.04
C ALA A 84 -46.51 32.72 57.64
N ILE A 85 -45.86 31.95 56.78
CA ILE A 85 -45.05 30.78 57.16
C ILE A 85 -43.68 31.20 57.74
N TRP A 86 -43.02 32.18 57.10
CA TRP A 86 -41.67 32.62 57.45
C TRP A 86 -41.59 34.15 57.46
N PRO A 87 -42.09 34.80 58.51
CA PRO A 87 -41.97 36.25 58.66
C PRO A 87 -40.50 36.65 58.69
N ASP A 88 -40.16 37.75 58.00
CA ASP A 88 -38.82 38.37 57.96
C ASP A 88 -37.69 37.56 57.29
N VAL A 89 -37.97 36.38 56.73
CA VAL A 89 -36.97 35.60 55.98
C VAL A 89 -36.81 36.17 54.58
N PRO A 90 -35.58 36.49 54.13
CA PRO A 90 -35.36 36.96 52.76
C PRO A 90 -35.75 35.86 51.76
N VAL A 91 -36.34 36.29 50.64
CA VAL A 91 -36.71 35.41 49.54
C VAL A 91 -35.83 35.76 48.35
N MET A 92 -35.37 34.73 47.64
CA MET A 92 -34.82 34.87 46.31
C MET A 92 -35.49 33.93 45.31
N TYR A 93 -35.49 34.31 44.05
CA TYR A 93 -35.93 33.45 42.96
C TYR A 93 -34.82 33.12 41.97
N TYR A 94 -34.97 32.00 41.27
CA TYR A 94 -34.16 31.68 40.10
C TYR A 94 -34.93 30.84 39.08
N SER A 95 -34.46 30.83 37.84
CA SER A 95 -35.05 30.07 36.71
C SER A 95 -36.42 30.57 36.27
N LEU A 96 -36.63 31.88 36.39
CA LEU A 96 -37.74 32.61 35.79
C LEU A 96 -37.31 33.19 34.45
N SER A 97 -38.17 33.19 33.44
CA SER A 97 -37.89 33.90 32.20
C SER A 97 -37.93 35.42 32.46
N SER A 98 -37.12 36.19 31.73
CA SER A 98 -37.13 37.66 31.76
C SER A 98 -38.55 38.22 31.53
N PRO A 99 -39.31 37.78 30.50
CA PRO A 99 -40.71 38.17 30.32
C PRO A 99 -41.63 37.82 31.50
N ALA A 100 -41.47 36.64 32.14
CA ALA A 100 -42.25 36.23 33.32
C ALA A 100 -42.17 37.21 34.50
N ILE A 101 -41.08 37.99 34.58
CA ILE A 101 -40.87 38.98 35.64
C ILE A 101 -41.50 40.32 35.27
N TYR A 102 -41.49 40.71 33.99
CA TYR A 102 -41.92 42.04 33.57
C TYR A 102 -43.43 42.30 33.71
N TRP A 103 -44.28 41.27 33.59
CA TRP A 103 -45.73 41.44 33.80
C TRP A 103 -46.16 41.22 35.26
N ARG A 104 -45.28 40.75 36.14
CA ARG A 104 -45.58 40.69 37.58
C ARG A 104 -45.72 42.10 38.15
N LYS A 105 -46.61 42.27 39.14
CA LYS A 105 -46.87 43.58 39.78
C LYS A 105 -45.76 44.07 40.73
N SER A 106 -44.77 43.23 41.10
CA SER A 106 -43.70 43.60 42.05
C SER A 106 -42.33 42.94 41.79
N PRO A 107 -41.79 43.01 40.55
CA PRO A 107 -40.55 42.32 40.17
C PRO A 107 -39.29 42.83 40.88
N GLN A 108 -39.33 44.07 41.37
CA GLN A 108 -38.20 44.75 42.00
C GLN A 108 -38.15 44.63 43.52
N LYS A 109 -38.93 43.74 44.15
CA LYS A 109 -38.97 43.60 45.62
C LYS A 109 -38.28 42.34 46.15
N ILE A 110 -37.93 41.40 45.27
CA ILE A 110 -37.34 40.11 45.62
C ILE A 110 -36.05 39.98 44.82
N SER A 111 -34.96 39.57 45.49
CA SER A 111 -33.70 39.31 44.81
C SER A 111 -33.84 38.09 43.89
N GLY A 112 -33.17 38.07 42.75
CA GLY A 112 -33.20 36.87 41.93
C GLY A 112 -32.37 36.92 40.67
N VAL A 113 -32.19 35.73 40.10
CA VAL A 113 -31.50 35.51 38.83
C VAL A 113 -32.51 35.04 37.81
N PHE A 114 -32.67 35.77 36.72
CA PHE A 114 -33.59 35.41 35.66
C PHE A 114 -32.89 35.04 34.36
N ILE A 115 -33.56 34.19 33.60
CA ILE A 115 -33.12 33.69 32.31
C ILE A 115 -33.61 34.66 31.25
N ASP A 116 -32.70 35.34 30.56
CA ASP A 116 -33.03 36.05 29.32
C ASP A 116 -32.44 35.30 28.14
N TYR A 117 -33.33 34.75 27.32
CA TYR A 117 -32.91 34.05 26.12
C TYR A 117 -32.47 35.05 25.06
N ASP A 118 -31.36 34.76 24.37
CA ASP A 118 -30.88 35.60 23.28
C ASP A 118 -31.67 35.31 21.99
N TYR A 119 -32.84 35.94 21.89
CA TYR A 119 -33.71 35.88 20.71
C TYR A 119 -33.05 36.48 19.47
N ALA A 120 -32.24 37.54 19.65
CA ALA A 120 -31.59 38.21 18.54
C ALA A 120 -30.51 37.34 17.91
N ALA A 121 -29.69 36.66 18.73
CA ALA A 121 -28.67 35.75 18.24
C ALA A 121 -29.27 34.44 17.69
N ASN A 122 -30.40 33.95 18.23
CA ASN A 122 -31.14 32.84 17.60
C ASN A 122 -31.69 33.23 16.23
N LEU A 123 -32.33 34.40 16.11
CA LEU A 123 -32.83 34.89 14.83
C LEU A 123 -31.70 35.07 13.81
N ALA A 124 -30.55 35.63 14.23
CA ALA A 124 -29.38 35.76 13.37
C ALA A 124 -28.85 34.39 12.89
N LEU A 125 -28.87 33.37 13.75
CA LEU A 125 -28.49 32.01 13.37
C LEU A 125 -29.45 31.40 12.34
N ILE A 126 -30.76 31.53 12.57
CA ILE A 126 -31.81 31.06 11.64
C ILE A 126 -31.62 31.68 10.27
N MET A 127 -31.51 33.01 10.20
CA MET A 127 -31.36 33.73 8.92
C MET A 127 -30.03 33.41 8.21
N ARG A 128 -28.97 33.09 8.97
CA ARG A 128 -27.69 32.71 8.40
C ARG A 128 -27.72 31.33 7.77
N LEU A 129 -28.35 30.35 8.44
CA LEU A 129 -28.46 28.97 7.94
C LEU A 129 -29.58 28.80 6.89
N GLN A 130 -30.62 29.62 6.95
CA GLN A 130 -31.76 29.61 6.03
C GLN A 130 -32.11 31.03 5.57
N PRO A 131 -31.37 31.60 4.60
CA PRO A 131 -31.60 32.97 4.11
C PRO A 131 -32.94 33.19 3.42
N SER A 132 -33.63 32.11 3.00
CA SER A 132 -34.92 32.15 2.33
C SER A 132 -36.13 32.20 3.27
N VAL A 133 -35.90 32.21 4.59
CA VAL A 133 -36.98 32.20 5.59
C VAL A 133 -37.86 33.46 5.48
N LYS A 134 -39.18 33.26 5.54
CA LYS A 134 -40.19 34.33 5.56
C LYS A 134 -41.18 34.18 6.71
N HIS A 135 -41.30 33.00 7.30
CA HIS A 135 -42.22 32.73 8.40
C HIS A 135 -41.50 32.02 9.55
N ILE A 136 -41.65 32.55 10.76
CA ILE A 136 -41.18 31.91 12.00
C ILE A 136 -42.41 31.56 12.83
N ILE A 137 -42.60 30.27 13.08
CA ILE A 137 -43.66 29.79 13.97
C ILE A 137 -43.05 29.47 15.32
N GLN A 138 -43.45 30.22 16.34
CA GLN A 138 -43.04 30.00 17.72
C GLN A 138 -43.85 28.87 18.35
N LEU A 139 -43.14 27.88 18.89
CA LEU A 139 -43.69 26.89 19.79
C LEU A 139 -43.34 27.32 21.22
N VAL A 140 -44.33 27.92 21.88
CA VAL A 140 -44.19 28.45 23.24
C VAL A 140 -45.44 28.13 24.04
N GLU A 141 -45.23 27.52 25.20
CA GLU A 141 -46.28 27.20 26.16
C GLU A 141 -45.96 27.88 27.49
N SER A 142 -46.98 28.54 28.03
CA SER A 142 -46.95 29.21 29.33
C SER A 142 -48.37 29.22 29.90
N PRO A 143 -48.54 29.05 31.22
CA PRO A 143 -49.83 29.22 31.88
C PRO A 143 -50.34 30.67 31.85
N HIS A 144 -49.50 31.64 31.44
CA HIS A 144 -49.80 33.07 31.47
C HIS A 144 -49.84 33.62 30.03
N PRO A 145 -51.03 33.87 29.47
CA PRO A 145 -51.19 34.36 28.09
C PRO A 145 -50.44 35.68 27.80
N GLU A 146 -50.27 36.52 28.83
CA GLU A 146 -49.51 37.76 28.73
C GLU A 146 -48.03 37.52 28.42
N GLU A 147 -47.43 36.46 28.95
CA GLU A 147 -46.04 36.08 28.66
C GLU A 147 -45.89 35.69 27.19
N ILE A 148 -46.81 34.87 26.68
CA ILE A 148 -46.85 34.45 25.27
C ILE A 148 -46.94 35.68 24.35
N GLN A 149 -47.83 36.62 24.66
CA GLN A 149 -48.00 37.84 23.87
C GLN A 149 -46.74 38.73 23.90
N GLN A 150 -46.07 38.85 25.03
CA GLN A 150 -44.82 39.62 25.13
C GLN A 150 -43.68 38.98 24.33
N LEU A 151 -43.54 37.66 24.41
CA LEU A 151 -42.55 36.89 23.64
C LEU A 151 -42.78 37.03 22.14
N HIS A 152 -44.04 36.89 21.71
CA HIS A 152 -44.45 37.16 20.33
C HIS A 152 -44.05 38.57 19.90
N THR A 153 -44.43 39.59 20.67
CA THR A 153 -44.14 41.00 20.35
C THR A 153 -42.64 41.28 20.28
N LYS A 154 -41.84 40.74 21.21
CA LYS A 154 -40.38 40.90 21.24
C LYS A 154 -39.73 40.29 19.99
N LEU A 155 -40.07 39.05 19.64
CA LEU A 155 -39.49 38.41 18.46
C LEU A 155 -40.00 39.02 17.15
N ALA A 156 -41.28 39.38 17.05
CA ALA A 156 -41.85 40.04 15.88
C ALA A 156 -41.17 41.40 15.61
N ALA A 157 -40.89 42.16 16.66
CA ALA A 157 -40.13 43.42 16.54
C ALA A 157 -38.69 43.17 16.05
N LEU A 158 -38.00 42.16 16.59
CA LEU A 158 -36.65 41.78 16.14
C LEU A 158 -36.63 41.27 14.69
N ALA A 159 -37.61 40.44 14.32
CA ALA A 159 -37.79 39.93 12.97
C ALA A 159 -37.98 41.06 11.97
N LYS A 160 -38.95 41.96 12.24
CA LYS A 160 -39.25 43.12 11.40
C LYS A 160 -38.06 44.08 11.26
N ALA A 161 -37.26 44.25 12.32
CA ALA A 161 -36.06 45.08 12.28
C ALA A 161 -34.93 44.48 11.43
N ARG A 162 -34.90 43.15 11.26
CA ARG A 162 -33.92 42.43 10.45
C ARG A 162 -34.35 42.29 9.00
N GLN A 163 -35.63 41.98 8.77
CA GLN A 163 -36.19 41.73 7.45
C GLN A 163 -37.68 42.08 7.44
N ALA A 164 -38.08 42.97 6.53
CA ALA A 164 -39.41 43.57 6.55
C ALA A 164 -40.56 42.59 6.21
N ASP A 165 -40.27 41.54 5.43
CA ASP A 165 -41.21 40.49 5.03
C ASP A 165 -41.13 39.23 5.91
N LEU A 166 -40.40 39.28 7.03
CA LEU A 166 -40.33 38.17 7.98
C LEU A 166 -41.50 38.23 8.97
N HIS A 167 -42.41 37.29 8.84
CA HIS A 167 -43.59 37.14 9.68
C HIS A 167 -43.31 36.19 10.85
N VAL A 168 -43.93 36.49 11.98
CA VAL A 168 -43.81 35.69 13.20
C VAL A 168 -45.21 35.34 13.67
N ASP A 169 -45.47 34.05 13.79
CA ASP A 169 -46.73 33.50 14.30
C ASP A 169 -46.45 32.68 15.56
N THR A 170 -47.47 32.53 16.41
CA THR A 170 -47.34 31.77 17.65
C THR A 170 -48.41 30.69 17.72
N ILE A 171 -47.99 29.47 18.05
CA ILE A 171 -48.90 28.35 18.29
C ILE A 171 -49.03 28.18 19.79
N GLY A 172 -50.26 28.36 20.29
CA GLY A 172 -50.61 28.04 21.66
C GLY A 172 -50.76 26.53 21.89
N GLU A 173 -51.13 26.18 23.12
CA GLU A 173 -51.30 24.79 23.55
C GLU A 173 -52.36 24.06 22.70
N ARG A 174 -51.99 22.88 22.19
CA ARG A 174 -52.84 21.99 21.40
C ARG A 174 -52.54 20.52 21.73
N PRO A 175 -53.50 19.60 21.51
CA PRO A 175 -53.23 18.17 21.59
C PRO A 175 -52.04 17.77 20.72
N LEU A 176 -51.23 16.80 21.18
CA LEU A 176 -50.00 16.43 20.46
C LEU A 176 -50.31 15.96 19.02
N ALA A 177 -51.39 15.20 18.83
CA ALA A 177 -51.82 14.72 17.52
C ALA A 177 -52.09 15.87 16.53
N ASP A 178 -52.72 16.95 16.99
CA ASP A 178 -53.04 18.11 16.15
C ASP A 178 -51.78 18.89 15.79
N LEU A 179 -50.86 19.06 16.75
CA LEU A 179 -49.57 19.69 16.51
C LEU A 179 -48.75 18.89 15.50
N LEU A 180 -48.71 17.56 15.64
CA LEU A 180 -48.00 16.67 14.72
C LEU A 180 -48.58 16.72 13.30
N ASN A 181 -49.89 16.84 13.15
CA ASN A 181 -50.51 17.02 11.83
C ASN A 181 -50.17 18.39 11.25
N PHE A 182 -50.25 19.45 12.06
CA PHE A 182 -49.98 20.81 11.64
C PHE A 182 -48.56 21.00 11.07
N VAL A 183 -47.54 20.42 11.74
CA VAL A 183 -46.14 20.59 11.31
C VAL A 183 -45.80 19.88 10.00
N THR A 184 -46.67 19.00 9.48
CA THR A 184 -46.47 18.31 8.20
C THR A 184 -46.86 19.16 6.99
N THR A 185 -47.70 20.18 7.19
CA THR A 185 -48.29 21.00 6.11
C THR A 185 -47.63 22.36 5.96
N LEU A 186 -46.50 22.60 6.63
CA LEU A 186 -45.85 23.91 6.67
C LEU A 186 -45.12 24.23 5.36
N PRO A 187 -45.22 25.48 4.85
CA PRO A 187 -44.51 25.93 3.67
C PRO A 187 -42.97 25.89 3.81
N PRO A 188 -42.20 25.69 2.72
CA PRO A 188 -40.73 25.56 2.78
C PRO A 188 -39.96 26.80 3.27
N ASP A 189 -40.56 27.99 3.20
CA ASP A 189 -40.00 29.26 3.70
C ASP A 189 -40.34 29.51 5.18
N THR A 190 -40.88 28.50 5.87
CA THR A 190 -41.21 28.54 7.28
C THR A 190 -40.13 27.85 8.11
N VAL A 191 -39.97 28.28 9.37
CA VAL A 191 -39.20 27.56 10.40
C VAL A 191 -40.01 27.45 11.68
N LEU A 192 -39.76 26.38 12.44
CA LEU A 192 -40.26 26.23 13.80
C LEU A 192 -39.20 26.73 14.78
N LEU A 193 -39.60 27.55 15.76
CA LEU A 193 -38.75 27.97 16.87
C LEU A 193 -39.31 27.44 18.18
N ALA A 194 -38.73 26.34 18.68
CA ALA A 194 -39.07 25.74 19.96
C ALA A 194 -38.43 26.52 21.11
N MET A 195 -39.27 27.21 21.88
CA MET A 195 -38.86 27.99 23.06
C MET A 195 -39.12 27.20 24.35
N THR A 196 -40.40 26.95 24.63
CA THR A 196 -40.87 26.22 25.81
C THR A 196 -41.98 25.29 25.38
N ILE A 197 -41.80 24.00 25.64
CA ILE A 197 -42.78 22.95 25.38
C ILE A 197 -43.03 22.25 26.71
N ASP A 198 -44.28 22.23 27.17
CA ASP A 198 -44.68 21.46 28.35
C ASP A 198 -44.75 19.96 27.99
N GLY A 199 -44.34 19.14 28.96
CA GLY A 199 -44.36 17.68 28.86
C GLY A 199 -45.73 17.08 29.17
N ASP A 200 -46.61 17.83 29.82
CA ASP A 200 -47.98 17.38 30.13
C ASP A 200 -48.92 17.75 28.98
N ARG A 201 -49.42 16.75 28.25
CA ARG A 201 -50.39 16.94 27.17
C ARG A 201 -51.44 15.85 27.24
N ASP A 202 -52.70 16.24 27.08
CA ASP A 202 -53.83 15.30 27.00
C ASP A 202 -53.97 14.42 28.28
N GLY A 203 -53.50 14.92 29.42
CA GLY A 203 -53.45 14.18 30.69
C GLY A 203 -52.39 13.06 30.73
N VAL A 204 -51.53 12.99 29.71
CA VAL A 204 -50.42 12.06 29.59
C VAL A 204 -49.11 12.82 29.70
N ARG A 205 -48.20 12.31 30.53
CA ARG A 205 -46.91 12.94 30.76
C ARG A 205 -45.87 12.35 29.81
N TYR A 206 -45.42 13.17 28.87
CA TYR A 206 -44.33 12.86 27.96
C TYR A 206 -43.04 13.51 28.44
N SER A 207 -41.91 12.89 28.11
CA SER A 207 -40.63 13.56 28.27
C SER A 207 -40.46 14.64 27.19
N THR A 208 -39.78 15.73 27.53
CA THR A 208 -39.58 16.85 26.59
C THR A 208 -38.82 16.42 25.33
N ASP A 209 -37.88 15.49 25.44
CA ASP A 209 -37.13 14.94 24.31
C ASP A 209 -38.00 14.08 23.39
N GLU A 210 -38.93 13.29 23.91
CA GLU A 210 -39.90 12.54 23.10
C GLU A 210 -40.79 13.47 22.28
N ILE A 211 -41.34 14.54 22.90
CA ILE A 211 -42.20 15.49 22.18
C ILE A 211 -41.40 16.19 21.07
N VAL A 212 -40.23 16.74 21.40
CA VAL A 212 -39.38 17.46 20.44
C VAL A 212 -38.98 16.56 19.28
N ARG A 213 -38.63 15.30 19.57
CA ARG A 213 -38.29 14.32 18.53
C ARG A 213 -39.49 14.00 17.64
N ALA A 214 -40.66 13.74 18.23
CA ALA A 214 -41.88 13.45 17.48
C ALA A 214 -42.28 14.61 16.55
N ILE A 215 -42.16 15.85 17.02
CA ILE A 215 -42.41 17.05 16.21
C ILE A 215 -41.41 17.14 15.06
N SER A 216 -40.10 17.02 15.35
CA SER A 216 -39.06 17.13 14.33
C SER A 216 -39.15 16.05 13.25
N GLU A 217 -39.47 14.81 13.63
CA GLU A 217 -39.57 13.69 12.69
C GLU A 217 -40.70 13.88 11.68
N LYS A 218 -41.83 14.46 12.10
CA LYS A 218 -42.98 14.74 11.24
C LYS A 218 -42.94 16.11 10.56
N SER A 219 -42.11 17.03 11.04
CA SER A 219 -42.09 18.39 10.48
C SER A 219 -41.58 18.42 9.04
N SER A 220 -42.29 19.15 8.19
CA SER A 220 -41.87 19.46 6.82
C SER A 220 -40.84 20.59 6.74
N VAL A 221 -40.53 21.24 7.87
CA VAL A 221 -39.65 22.40 7.94
C VAL A 221 -38.58 22.28 9.05
N PRO A 222 -37.47 23.01 8.95
CA PRO A 222 -36.43 23.02 9.97
C PRO A 222 -36.95 23.55 11.31
N MET A 223 -36.55 22.90 12.41
CA MET A 223 -36.87 23.31 13.77
C MET A 223 -35.62 23.75 14.52
N TYR A 224 -35.66 24.93 15.14
CA TYR A 224 -34.61 25.50 15.98
C TYR A 224 -35.02 25.47 17.44
N GLY A 225 -34.05 25.44 18.36
CA GLY A 225 -34.32 25.22 19.78
C GLY A 225 -33.45 26.09 20.70
N MET A 226 -34.07 26.66 21.74
CA MET A 226 -33.36 27.55 22.68
C MET A 226 -32.91 26.86 23.98
N ARG A 227 -33.12 25.54 24.11
CA ARG A 227 -32.78 24.75 25.31
C ARG A 227 -31.87 23.58 24.99
N GLY A 228 -31.00 23.24 25.94
CA GLY A 228 -30.04 22.14 25.80
C GLY A 228 -30.72 20.78 25.67
N SER A 229 -31.85 20.58 26.36
CA SER A 229 -32.66 19.36 26.26
C SER A 229 -33.25 19.09 24.87
N TYR A 230 -33.28 20.09 23.99
CA TYR A 230 -33.78 19.90 22.61
C TYR A 230 -32.68 19.38 21.69
N MET A 231 -31.41 19.63 22.03
CA MET A 231 -30.27 19.27 21.20
C MET A 231 -30.13 17.75 21.09
N GLY A 232 -29.93 17.27 19.87
CA GLY A 232 -29.87 15.84 19.58
C GLY A 232 -31.21 15.18 19.29
N ASN A 233 -32.32 15.88 19.52
CA ASN A 233 -33.70 15.41 19.33
C ASN A 233 -34.35 15.98 18.05
N GLY A 234 -33.54 16.32 17.05
CA GLY A 234 -34.03 16.74 15.73
C GLY A 234 -34.18 18.25 15.52
N VAL A 235 -33.73 19.08 16.47
CA VAL A 235 -33.53 20.52 16.20
C VAL A 235 -32.22 20.75 15.45
N VAL A 236 -32.21 21.70 14.51
CA VAL A 236 -31.02 22.14 13.76
C VAL A 236 -29.94 22.67 14.71
N GLY A 237 -30.38 23.44 15.69
CA GLY A 237 -29.51 24.09 16.66
C GLY A 237 -30.16 25.33 17.24
N GLY A 238 -29.35 26.14 17.91
CA GLY A 238 -29.80 27.40 18.49
C GLY A 238 -28.79 28.01 19.45
N GLN A 239 -29.06 29.24 19.88
CA GLN A 239 -28.41 29.81 21.05
C GLN A 239 -29.10 29.26 22.28
N VAL A 240 -28.40 28.35 22.94
CA VAL A 240 -28.90 27.58 24.07
C VAL A 240 -28.40 28.20 25.36
N ILE A 241 -29.28 28.34 26.34
CA ILE A 241 -28.88 28.80 27.67
C ILE A 241 -27.93 27.82 28.36
N ASN A 242 -26.87 28.33 28.97
CA ASN A 242 -26.00 27.60 29.86
C ASN A 242 -26.62 27.50 31.26
N LEU A 243 -27.41 26.44 31.47
CA LEU A 243 -28.10 26.18 32.73
C LEU A 243 -27.16 26.02 33.93
N SER A 244 -25.95 25.50 33.73
CA SER A 244 -24.96 25.36 34.81
C SER A 244 -24.46 26.72 35.28
N GLU A 245 -24.16 27.65 34.36
CA GLU A 245 -23.78 29.00 34.73
C GLU A 245 -24.91 29.75 35.43
N HIS A 246 -26.15 29.61 34.95
CA HIS A 246 -27.33 30.17 35.62
C HIS A 246 -27.47 29.64 37.07
N GLY A 247 -27.24 28.33 37.28
CA GLY A 247 -27.22 27.74 38.62
C GLY A 247 -26.10 28.29 39.51
N ARG A 248 -24.90 28.51 38.95
CA ARG A 248 -23.78 29.13 39.67
C ARG A 248 -24.07 30.56 40.09
N GLU A 249 -24.63 31.36 39.20
CA GLU A 249 -25.06 32.74 39.48
C GLU A 249 -26.12 32.77 40.59
N ALA A 250 -27.09 31.85 40.56
CA ALA A 250 -28.06 31.69 41.64
C ALA A 250 -27.39 31.32 42.98
N GLY A 251 -26.40 30.43 42.96
CA GLY A 251 -25.63 30.06 44.16
C GLY A 251 -24.81 31.22 44.73
N GLN A 252 -24.20 32.03 43.86
CA GLN A 252 -23.45 33.22 44.27
C GLN A 252 -24.38 34.26 44.91
N LEU A 253 -25.54 34.50 44.30
CA LEU A 253 -26.55 35.41 44.86
C LEU A 253 -27.08 34.90 46.21
N ALA A 254 -27.31 33.59 46.34
CA ALA A 254 -27.72 32.98 47.61
C ALA A 254 -26.68 33.21 48.72
N LEU A 255 -25.38 33.00 48.44
CA LEU A 255 -24.30 33.28 49.41
C LEU A 255 -24.21 34.76 49.78
N GLN A 256 -24.44 35.64 48.82
CA GLN A 256 -24.46 37.08 49.05
C GLN A 256 -25.61 37.49 49.99
N LEU A 257 -26.80 36.90 49.80
CA LEU A 257 -27.97 37.15 50.65
C LEU A 257 -27.81 36.55 52.05
N LEU A 258 -27.25 35.34 52.16
CA LEU A 258 -26.93 34.72 53.46
C LEU A 258 -25.92 35.56 54.26
N SER A 259 -24.94 36.16 53.56
CA SER A 259 -23.93 37.01 54.20
C SER A 259 -24.45 38.40 54.58
N ASN A 260 -25.44 38.94 53.84
CA ASN A 260 -26.03 40.25 54.12
C ASN A 260 -27.53 40.33 53.73
N PRO A 261 -28.43 39.80 54.57
CA PRO A 261 -29.87 39.68 54.27
C PRO A 261 -30.58 41.01 54.00
N LYS A 262 -30.06 42.11 54.56
CA LYS A 262 -30.65 43.45 54.45
C LYS A 262 -30.18 44.23 53.23
N ARG A 263 -29.19 43.72 52.49
CA ARG A 263 -28.67 44.34 51.28
C ARG A 263 -29.40 43.71 50.08
N GLY A 264 -30.22 44.49 49.40
CA GLY A 264 -31.06 44.03 48.30
C GLY A 264 -32.23 44.98 48.03
N PRO A 265 -33.06 44.72 47.01
CA PRO A 265 -33.01 43.52 46.17
C PRO A 265 -31.93 43.58 45.09
N TYR A 266 -31.29 42.43 44.84
CA TYR A 266 -30.35 42.25 43.75
C TYR A 266 -31.04 41.53 42.60
N THR A 267 -31.03 42.14 41.42
CA THR A 267 -31.57 41.52 40.22
C THR A 267 -30.43 41.27 39.25
N GLN A 268 -30.23 40.00 38.89
CA GLN A 268 -29.22 39.59 37.92
C GLN A 268 -29.88 38.95 36.71
N ILE A 269 -29.37 39.32 35.53
CA ILE A 269 -29.80 38.75 34.26
C ILE A 269 -28.76 37.71 33.84
N SER A 270 -29.18 36.46 33.71
CA SER A 270 -28.39 35.40 33.10
C SER A 270 -28.64 35.39 31.60
N GLN A 271 -27.67 35.87 30.83
CA GLN A 271 -27.65 35.85 29.36
C GLN A 271 -26.54 34.94 28.81
N ARG A 272 -26.01 34.01 29.62
CA ARG A 272 -24.93 33.11 29.18
C ARG A 272 -25.50 32.05 28.23
N THR A 273 -25.55 32.35 26.94
CA THR A 273 -25.89 31.38 25.89
C THR A 273 -24.65 30.84 25.21
N ARG A 274 -24.75 29.62 24.67
CA ARG A 274 -23.78 29.00 23.78
C ARG A 274 -24.48 28.59 22.49
N CYS A 275 -23.80 28.79 21.37
CA CYS A 275 -24.31 28.30 20.10
C CYS A 275 -24.07 26.79 20.03
N VAL A 276 -25.11 26.02 19.73
CA VAL A 276 -25.03 24.56 19.56
C VAL A 276 -25.70 24.18 18.24
N ILE A 277 -25.04 23.34 17.45
CA ILE A 277 -25.53 22.85 16.15
C ILE A 277 -25.53 21.32 16.13
N ASP A 278 -26.55 20.74 15.50
CA ASP A 278 -26.63 19.31 15.19
C ASP A 278 -26.35 19.09 13.69
N ASP A 279 -25.14 18.63 13.38
CA ASP A 279 -24.69 18.36 12.00
C ASP A 279 -25.60 17.40 11.24
N ARG A 280 -26.26 16.47 11.94
CA ARG A 280 -27.19 15.53 11.32
C ARG A 280 -28.40 16.26 10.74
N GLN A 281 -28.84 17.32 11.41
CA GLN A 281 -29.93 18.16 10.93
C GLN A 281 -29.47 19.16 9.86
N ILE A 282 -28.23 19.68 9.95
CA ILE A 282 -27.62 20.45 8.85
C ILE A 282 -27.63 19.64 7.56
N ALA A 283 -27.20 18.38 7.63
CA ALA A 283 -27.25 17.45 6.49
C ALA A 283 -28.68 17.12 6.05
N ARG A 284 -29.61 16.83 6.98
CA ARG A 284 -31.01 16.50 6.68
C ARG A 284 -31.70 17.60 5.87
N TRP A 285 -31.46 18.86 6.22
CA TRP A 285 -32.10 20.02 5.58
C TRP A 285 -31.28 20.59 4.42
N GLY A 286 -30.15 19.98 4.08
CA GLY A 286 -29.30 20.42 2.97
C GLY A 286 -28.66 21.79 3.18
N PHE A 287 -28.47 22.21 4.44
CA PHE A 287 -27.81 23.46 4.78
C PHE A 287 -26.30 23.36 4.55
N ASN A 288 -25.67 24.48 4.22
CA ASN A 288 -24.24 24.51 3.98
C ASN A 288 -23.47 24.60 5.29
N PHE A 289 -22.54 23.66 5.50
CA PHE A 289 -21.70 23.61 6.69
C PHE A 289 -20.80 24.85 6.85
N THR A 290 -20.50 25.60 5.77
CA THR A 290 -19.72 26.84 5.86
C THR A 290 -20.50 28.00 6.48
N ASP A 291 -21.82 27.89 6.53
CA ASP A 291 -22.68 28.94 7.09
C ASP A 291 -22.81 28.80 8.62
N ILE A 292 -22.32 27.71 9.20
CA ILE A 292 -22.24 27.52 10.64
C ILE A 292 -21.22 28.51 11.24
N PRO A 293 -21.58 29.31 12.25
CA PRO A 293 -20.63 30.18 12.93
C PRO A 293 -19.50 29.40 13.63
N ASP A 294 -18.27 29.90 13.57
CA ASP A 294 -17.07 29.23 14.13
C ASP A 294 -17.14 28.99 15.65
N ASN A 295 -17.91 29.81 16.37
CA ASN A 295 -18.07 29.71 17.82
C ASN A 295 -19.15 28.70 18.25
N CYS A 296 -19.78 27.99 17.31
CA CYS A 296 -20.81 27.00 17.62
C CYS A 296 -20.21 25.65 18.00
N GLU A 297 -20.65 25.11 19.13
CA GLU A 297 -20.34 23.75 19.54
C GLU A 297 -21.10 22.74 18.68
N ARG A 298 -20.42 21.68 18.24
CA ARG A 298 -20.99 20.63 17.37
C ARG A 298 -20.94 19.26 18.07
N PRO A 299 -21.73 19.05 19.14
CA PRO A 299 -21.69 17.81 19.92
C PRO A 299 -22.18 16.58 19.12
N PHE A 300 -22.95 16.79 18.06
CA PHE A 300 -23.47 15.73 17.17
C PHE A 300 -22.73 15.69 15.83
N HIS A 301 -21.45 16.04 15.84
CA HIS A 301 -20.61 16.10 14.65
C HIS A 301 -20.53 14.76 13.92
N ILE A 302 -20.79 14.76 12.61
CA ILE A 302 -20.58 13.58 11.76
C ILE A 302 -19.13 13.65 11.26
N PRO A 303 -18.22 12.78 11.77
CA PRO A 303 -16.84 12.81 11.32
C PRO A 303 -16.77 12.52 9.83
N THR A 304 -16.00 13.33 9.12
CA THR A 304 -15.73 13.15 7.70
C THR A 304 -15.00 11.83 7.46
N PHE A 305 -15.00 11.34 6.21
CA PHE A 305 -14.22 10.16 5.84
C PHE A 305 -12.74 10.28 6.25
N TRP A 306 -12.17 11.48 6.10
CA TRP A 306 -10.78 11.78 6.45
C TRP A 306 -10.55 11.77 7.95
N GLU A 307 -11.42 12.38 8.76
CA GLU A 307 -11.29 12.36 10.22
C GLU A 307 -11.45 10.95 10.79
N ARG A 308 -12.42 10.18 10.25
CA ARG A 308 -12.66 8.81 10.67
C ARG A 308 -11.50 7.87 10.31
N ASN A 309 -10.86 8.10 9.17
CA ASN A 309 -9.85 7.21 8.61
C ASN A 309 -8.43 7.78 8.62
N ALA A 310 -8.17 8.90 9.31
CA ALA A 310 -6.89 9.61 9.25
C ALA A 310 -5.73 8.68 9.58
N MET A 311 -5.86 7.89 10.65
CA MET A 311 -4.82 6.95 11.08
C MET A 311 -4.60 5.82 10.06
N GLN A 312 -5.68 5.30 9.46
CA GLN A 312 -5.61 4.26 8.43
C GLN A 312 -4.95 4.78 7.15
N ILE A 313 -5.26 6.01 6.75
CA ILE A 313 -4.66 6.66 5.58
C ILE A 313 -3.17 6.91 5.82
N ILE A 314 -2.81 7.45 6.99
CA ILE A 314 -1.40 7.65 7.37
C ILE A 314 -0.64 6.31 7.37
N ALA A 315 -1.23 5.25 7.95
CA ALA A 315 -0.63 3.91 7.95
C ALA A 315 -0.44 3.36 6.53
N PHE A 316 -1.43 3.52 5.65
CA PHE A 316 -1.35 3.09 4.26
C PHE A 316 -0.27 3.85 3.47
N VAL A 317 -0.18 5.17 3.64
CA VAL A 317 0.86 6.01 3.01
C VAL A 317 2.25 5.58 3.50
N LEU A 318 2.43 5.40 4.82
CA LEU A 318 3.70 4.94 5.38
C LEU A 318 4.08 3.54 4.90
N MET A 319 3.14 2.60 4.88
CA MET A 319 3.35 1.25 4.37
C MET A 319 3.79 1.28 2.89
N THR A 320 3.13 2.10 2.08
CA THR A 320 3.46 2.26 0.66
C THR A 320 4.87 2.86 0.50
N ALA A 321 5.23 3.87 1.29
CA ALA A 321 6.57 4.46 1.27
C ALA A 321 7.66 3.46 1.66
N VAL A 322 7.42 2.62 2.68
CA VAL A 322 8.35 1.55 3.10
C VAL A 322 8.52 0.52 1.97
N ILE A 323 7.44 0.08 1.35
CA ILE A 323 7.49 -0.87 0.22
C ILE A 323 8.31 -0.30 -0.93
N LEU A 324 8.08 0.98 -1.30
CA LEU A 324 8.84 1.64 -2.36
C LEU A 324 10.33 1.77 -2.02
N LEU A 325 10.67 2.09 -0.77
CA LEU A 325 12.05 2.16 -0.30
C LEU A 325 12.73 0.79 -0.38
N LEU A 326 12.05 -0.29 0.03
CA LEU A 326 12.54 -1.65 -0.08
C LEU A 326 12.75 -2.09 -1.54
N ILE A 327 11.80 -1.79 -2.44
CA ILE A 327 11.92 -2.09 -3.86
C ILE A 327 13.13 -1.35 -4.44
N PHE A 328 13.28 -0.05 -4.15
CA PHE A 328 14.41 0.74 -4.61
C PHE A 328 15.74 0.19 -4.09
N GLY A 329 15.81 -0.13 -2.80
CA GLY A 329 16.99 -0.74 -2.18
C GLY A 329 17.37 -2.08 -2.83
N PHE A 330 16.38 -2.93 -3.11
CA PHE A 330 16.60 -4.23 -3.76
C PHE A 330 17.09 -4.07 -5.21
N GLN A 331 16.51 -3.14 -5.97
CA GLN A 331 16.95 -2.84 -7.33
C GLN A 331 18.39 -2.30 -7.34
N TRP A 332 18.72 -1.43 -6.39
CA TRP A 332 20.07 -0.91 -6.22
C TRP A 332 21.07 -2.02 -5.89
N GLN A 333 20.73 -2.89 -4.94
CA GLN A 333 21.56 -4.03 -4.56
C GLN A 333 21.77 -4.99 -5.73
N ARG A 334 20.72 -5.29 -6.50
CA ARG A 334 20.79 -6.15 -7.68
C ARG A 334 21.69 -5.55 -8.76
N LYS A 335 21.57 -4.26 -9.05
CA LYS A 335 22.42 -3.56 -10.03
C LYS A 335 23.89 -3.54 -9.60
N LYS A 336 24.15 -3.35 -8.31
CA LYS A 336 25.51 -3.43 -7.74
C LYS A 336 26.10 -4.84 -7.90
N ARG A 337 25.31 -5.88 -7.64
CA ARG A 337 25.76 -7.27 -7.78
C ARG A 337 26.07 -7.64 -9.23
N LEU A 338 25.20 -7.28 -10.17
CA LEU A 338 25.42 -7.54 -11.61
C LEU A 338 26.72 -6.90 -12.12
N ARG A 339 27.01 -5.65 -11.70
CA ARG A 339 28.26 -4.97 -12.08
C ARG A 339 29.50 -5.69 -11.52
N ALA A 340 29.44 -6.13 -10.26
CA ALA A 340 30.54 -6.88 -9.65
C ALA A 340 30.74 -8.25 -10.33
N ASP A 341 29.66 -8.94 -10.70
CA ASP A 341 29.72 -10.22 -11.42
C ASP A 341 30.29 -10.04 -12.84
N GLU A 342 29.91 -8.98 -13.56
CA GLU A 342 30.48 -8.63 -14.87
C GLU A 342 31.99 -8.32 -14.78
N GLU A 343 32.41 -7.52 -13.80
CA GLU A 343 33.83 -7.21 -13.57
C GLU A 343 34.63 -8.45 -13.22
N ALA A 344 34.11 -9.31 -12.33
CA ALA A 344 34.74 -10.58 -11.97
C ALA A 344 34.86 -11.52 -13.17
N ASN A 345 33.83 -11.61 -14.02
CA ASN A 345 33.88 -12.45 -15.22
C ASN A 345 34.90 -11.92 -16.25
N ARG A 346 34.99 -10.59 -16.43
CA ARG A 346 36.03 -9.96 -17.27
C ARG A 346 37.44 -10.26 -16.76
N GLN A 347 37.66 -10.20 -15.45
CA GLN A 347 38.96 -10.57 -14.86
C GLN A 347 39.29 -12.05 -15.06
N ARG A 348 38.34 -12.96 -14.84
CA ARG A 348 38.54 -14.41 -15.04
C ARG A 348 38.88 -14.75 -16.49
N THR A 349 38.15 -14.17 -17.44
CA THR A 349 38.41 -14.39 -18.88
C THR A 349 39.76 -13.83 -19.31
N ALA A 350 40.17 -12.66 -18.79
CA ALA A 350 41.50 -12.12 -19.03
C ALA A 350 42.61 -13.02 -18.46
N LEU A 351 42.45 -13.52 -17.23
CA LEU A 351 43.42 -14.43 -16.61
C LEU A 351 43.51 -15.76 -17.35
N ALA A 352 42.39 -16.36 -17.76
CA ALA A 352 42.38 -17.60 -18.55
C ALA A 352 43.11 -17.42 -19.90
N HIS A 353 42.98 -16.24 -20.52
CA HIS A 353 43.70 -15.92 -21.75
C HIS A 353 45.22 -15.81 -21.52
N VAL A 354 45.64 -15.14 -20.45
CA VAL A 354 47.07 -15.03 -20.07
C VAL A 354 47.64 -16.41 -19.74
N ALA A 355 46.91 -17.25 -19.00
CA ALA A 355 47.33 -18.61 -18.69
C ALA A 355 47.52 -19.47 -19.96
N ARG A 356 46.63 -19.35 -20.96
CA ARG A 356 46.77 -20.02 -22.26
C ARG A 356 48.01 -19.54 -23.02
N LEU A 357 48.28 -18.24 -23.02
CA LEU A 357 49.47 -17.68 -23.65
C LEU A 357 50.76 -18.14 -22.95
N GLY A 358 50.76 -18.23 -21.62
CA GLY A 358 51.87 -18.75 -20.84
C GLY A 358 52.19 -20.21 -21.15
N SER A 359 51.15 -21.05 -21.25
CA SER A 359 51.30 -22.48 -21.59
C SER A 359 51.91 -22.70 -22.98
N VAL A 360 51.57 -21.84 -23.96
CA VAL A 360 52.20 -21.86 -25.30
C VAL A 360 53.66 -21.40 -25.24
N GLY A 361 53.97 -20.41 -24.39
CA GLY A 361 55.31 -19.86 -24.22
C GLY A 361 56.35 -20.94 -23.86
N GLU A 362 55.99 -21.86 -22.95
CA GLU A 362 56.85 -22.98 -22.53
C GLU A 362 57.20 -23.95 -23.66
N LEU A 363 56.44 -23.95 -24.76
CA LEU A 363 56.55 -24.95 -25.85
C LEU A 363 57.10 -24.37 -27.16
N THR A 364 57.43 -23.08 -27.15
CA THR A 364 57.97 -22.36 -28.32
C THR A 364 59.17 -23.09 -28.93
N ALA A 365 60.04 -23.66 -28.10
CA ALA A 365 61.22 -24.40 -28.55
C ALA A 365 60.87 -25.68 -29.33
N SER A 366 59.89 -26.46 -28.85
CA SER A 366 59.43 -27.69 -29.54
C SER A 366 58.74 -27.37 -30.87
N ILE A 367 57.95 -26.29 -30.91
CA ILE A 367 57.25 -25.84 -32.11
C ILE A 367 58.24 -25.42 -33.20
N VAL A 368 59.23 -24.61 -32.82
CA VAL A 368 60.29 -24.18 -33.73
C VAL A 368 61.07 -25.39 -34.25
N HIS A 369 61.33 -26.38 -33.39
CA HIS A 369 62.01 -27.60 -33.80
C HIS A 369 61.21 -28.39 -34.85
N GLU A 370 59.92 -28.64 -34.62
CA GLU A 370 59.06 -29.39 -35.55
C GLU A 370 58.81 -28.68 -36.88
N ILE A 371 58.74 -27.33 -36.91
CA ILE A 371 58.62 -26.58 -38.16
C ILE A 371 59.92 -26.62 -38.96
N ASN A 372 61.06 -26.50 -38.26
CA ASN A 372 62.36 -26.45 -38.93
C ASN A 372 62.75 -27.78 -39.57
N GLN A 373 62.26 -28.91 -39.06
CA GLN A 373 62.52 -30.24 -39.62
C GLN A 373 62.08 -30.38 -41.10
N PRO A 374 60.79 -30.24 -41.47
CA PRO A 374 60.37 -30.33 -42.87
C PRO A 374 60.91 -29.19 -43.72
N LEU A 375 61.08 -27.97 -43.18
CA LEU A 375 61.68 -26.87 -43.93
C LEU A 375 63.15 -27.14 -44.28
N GLY A 376 63.91 -27.76 -43.37
CA GLY A 376 65.28 -28.21 -43.63
C GLY A 376 65.33 -29.31 -44.68
N ALA A 377 64.40 -30.27 -44.63
CA ALA A 377 64.32 -31.35 -45.61
C ALA A 377 63.93 -30.84 -47.02
N ILE A 378 62.98 -29.91 -47.12
CA ILE A 378 62.63 -29.23 -48.38
C ILE A 378 63.85 -28.54 -48.99
N LEU A 379 64.61 -27.80 -48.18
CA LEU A 379 65.79 -27.08 -48.65
C LEU A 379 66.87 -28.04 -49.14
N ALA A 380 67.17 -29.10 -48.37
CA ALA A 380 68.15 -30.11 -48.75
C ALA A 380 67.76 -30.84 -50.04
N ASN A 381 66.49 -31.19 -50.21
CA ASN A 381 65.97 -31.83 -51.42
C ASN A 381 65.98 -30.87 -52.61
N ALA A 382 65.66 -29.59 -52.42
CA ALA A 382 65.75 -28.58 -53.48
C ALA A 382 67.20 -28.35 -53.95
N ASP A 383 68.16 -28.31 -53.01
CA ASP A 383 69.59 -28.23 -53.31
C ASP A 383 70.08 -29.48 -54.08
N ALA A 384 69.64 -30.67 -53.66
CA ALA A 384 69.94 -31.93 -54.35
C ALA A 384 69.37 -31.95 -55.77
N ALA A 385 68.11 -31.55 -55.98
CA ALA A 385 67.50 -31.42 -57.31
C ALA A 385 68.28 -30.44 -58.20
N THR A 386 68.71 -29.30 -57.65
CA THR A 386 69.47 -28.28 -58.37
C THR A 386 70.86 -28.79 -58.77
N MET A 387 71.55 -29.44 -57.83
CA MET A 387 72.86 -30.05 -58.07
C MET A 387 72.77 -31.15 -59.12
N MET A 388 71.72 -31.98 -59.07
CA MET A 388 71.42 -32.96 -60.10
C MET A 388 71.22 -32.23 -61.43
N LEU A 389 70.21 -31.39 -61.61
CA LEU A 389 69.91 -30.70 -62.88
C LEU A 389 71.15 -30.12 -63.61
N ASN A 390 72.13 -29.60 -62.88
CA ASN A 390 73.39 -29.06 -63.42
C ASN A 390 74.35 -30.11 -64.04
N GLN A 391 74.23 -31.41 -63.73
CA GLN A 391 75.13 -32.49 -64.17
C GLN A 391 74.74 -33.18 -65.51
N GLN A 392 73.72 -32.68 -66.24
CA GLN A 392 73.29 -33.09 -67.60
C GLN A 392 73.00 -34.60 -67.88
N SER A 393 72.91 -35.47 -66.87
CA SER A 393 72.41 -36.85 -67.04
C SER A 393 71.50 -37.22 -65.87
N HIS A 394 70.18 -37.05 -66.06
CA HIS A 394 69.19 -37.23 -64.99
C HIS A 394 68.20 -38.30 -65.38
N PRO A 395 68.13 -39.41 -64.64
CA PRO A 395 66.98 -40.29 -64.73
C PRO A 395 65.74 -39.52 -64.27
N ASP A 396 64.74 -39.38 -65.15
CA ASP A 396 63.49 -38.63 -64.89
C ASP A 396 62.77 -39.11 -63.61
N HIS A 397 63.03 -40.34 -63.18
CA HIS A 397 62.47 -40.95 -61.98
C HIS A 397 63.07 -40.39 -60.66
N GLU A 398 64.37 -40.07 -60.59
CA GLU A 398 64.99 -39.56 -59.36
C GLU A 398 64.59 -38.11 -59.09
N LEU A 399 64.53 -37.28 -60.13
CA LEU A 399 64.06 -35.89 -60.00
C LEU A 399 62.57 -35.84 -59.59
N ARG A 400 61.75 -36.75 -60.11
CA ARG A 400 60.35 -36.90 -59.69
C ARG A 400 60.23 -37.35 -58.24
N ALA A 401 61.14 -38.21 -57.75
CA ALA A 401 61.17 -38.61 -56.35
C ALA A 401 61.50 -37.42 -55.44
N ILE A 402 62.53 -36.64 -55.77
CA ILE A 402 62.91 -35.44 -54.99
C ILE A 402 61.77 -34.39 -54.98
N LEU A 403 61.10 -34.18 -56.12
CA LEU A 403 59.93 -33.28 -56.18
C LEU A 403 58.73 -33.81 -55.37
N ALA A 404 58.56 -35.13 -55.29
CA ALA A 404 57.55 -35.74 -54.43
C ALA A 404 57.88 -35.52 -52.94
N ASP A 405 59.15 -35.69 -52.54
CA ASP A 405 59.61 -35.46 -51.17
C ASP A 405 59.43 -34.00 -50.73
N ILE A 406 59.80 -33.04 -51.59
CA ILE A 406 59.57 -31.60 -51.35
C ILE A 406 58.07 -31.32 -51.14
N ARG A 407 57.21 -31.90 -51.98
CA ARG A 407 55.76 -31.72 -51.86
C ARG A 407 55.24 -32.28 -50.55
N ASP A 408 55.69 -33.47 -50.17
CA ASP A 408 55.26 -34.16 -48.96
C ASP A 408 55.70 -33.42 -47.69
N ASP A 409 56.94 -32.92 -47.66
CA ASP A 409 57.43 -32.12 -46.54
C ASP A 409 56.75 -30.75 -46.44
N ASN A 410 56.40 -30.13 -47.57
CA ASN A 410 55.63 -28.88 -47.58
C ASN A 410 54.20 -29.09 -47.04
N LEU A 411 53.57 -30.22 -47.39
CA LEU A 411 52.29 -30.62 -46.81
C LEU A 411 52.42 -30.86 -45.29
N ARG A 412 53.51 -31.48 -44.84
CA ARG A 412 53.79 -31.69 -43.41
C ARG A 412 53.97 -30.37 -42.66
N ALA A 413 54.76 -29.43 -43.19
CA ALA A 413 54.94 -28.10 -42.62
C ALA A 413 53.60 -27.33 -42.54
N SER A 414 52.80 -27.40 -43.59
CA SER A 414 51.46 -26.77 -43.65
C SER A 414 50.52 -27.32 -42.57
N LEU A 415 50.55 -28.64 -42.33
CA LEU A 415 49.77 -29.29 -41.28
C LEU A 415 50.18 -28.82 -39.88
N ILE A 416 51.49 -28.68 -39.62
CA ILE A 416 52.02 -28.19 -38.34
C ILE A 416 51.58 -26.74 -38.10
N ILE A 417 51.69 -25.87 -39.10
CA ILE A 417 51.24 -24.47 -39.03
C ILE A 417 49.73 -24.38 -38.79
N GLN A 418 48.94 -25.25 -39.42
CA GLN A 418 47.49 -25.31 -39.21
C GLN A 418 47.14 -25.72 -37.77
N LYS A 419 47.83 -26.74 -37.21
CA LYS A 419 47.67 -27.15 -35.80
C LYS A 419 47.95 -25.99 -34.84
N LEU A 420 49.02 -25.22 -35.08
CA LEU A 420 49.36 -24.04 -34.27
C LEU A 420 48.33 -22.92 -34.36
N ARG A 421 47.83 -22.65 -35.57
CA ARG A 421 46.80 -21.62 -35.77
C ARG A 421 45.52 -21.94 -35.01
N VAL A 422 45.12 -23.21 -34.94
CA VAL A 422 43.96 -23.65 -34.15
C VAL A 422 44.19 -23.44 -32.64
N LEU A 423 45.38 -23.77 -32.14
CA LEU A 423 45.74 -23.57 -30.72
C LEU A 423 45.81 -22.09 -30.30
N LEU A 424 46.29 -21.22 -31.20
CA LEU A 424 46.49 -19.79 -30.94
C LEU A 424 45.30 -18.91 -31.32
N SER A 425 44.35 -19.46 -32.07
CA SER A 425 43.17 -18.76 -32.55
C SER A 425 42.31 -18.25 -31.39
N LYS A 426 42.05 -16.94 -31.39
CA LYS A 426 41.04 -16.27 -30.55
C LYS A 426 39.68 -16.18 -31.26
N ARG A 427 39.52 -16.79 -32.45
CA ARG A 427 38.28 -16.70 -33.23
C ARG A 427 37.18 -17.56 -32.62
N SER A 428 36.00 -16.95 -32.48
CA SER A 428 34.73 -17.65 -32.35
C SER A 428 34.58 -18.65 -33.50
N LEU A 429 34.22 -19.90 -33.22
CA LEU A 429 33.76 -20.84 -34.26
C LEU A 429 32.78 -20.12 -35.19
N GLU A 430 33.02 -20.12 -36.50
CA GLU A 430 31.97 -19.77 -37.46
C GLU A 430 31.02 -20.96 -37.57
N SER A 431 30.14 -21.10 -36.58
CA SER A 431 29.17 -22.19 -36.53
C SER A 431 28.13 -22.03 -37.66
N LYS A 432 28.28 -22.83 -38.72
CA LYS A 432 27.39 -22.89 -39.89
C LYS A 432 26.83 -24.32 -40.04
N PRO A 433 25.71 -24.52 -40.75
CA PRO A 433 25.29 -25.87 -41.13
C PRO A 433 26.35 -26.52 -42.03
N VAL A 434 26.87 -27.68 -41.63
CA VAL A 434 27.94 -28.43 -42.31
C VAL A 434 27.50 -29.88 -42.53
N SER A 435 27.73 -30.40 -43.73
CA SER A 435 27.58 -31.82 -44.06
C SER A 435 28.86 -32.59 -43.70
N LEU A 436 28.77 -33.60 -42.82
CA LEU A 436 29.93 -34.46 -42.51
C LEU A 436 30.41 -35.24 -43.72
N ASN A 437 29.51 -35.69 -44.58
CA ASN A 437 29.88 -36.40 -45.81
C ASN A 437 30.69 -35.49 -46.74
N GLU A 438 30.32 -34.20 -46.86
CA GLU A 438 31.08 -33.22 -47.65
C GLU A 438 32.46 -32.93 -47.05
N VAL A 439 32.58 -32.87 -45.72
CA VAL A 439 33.88 -32.75 -45.01
C VAL A 439 34.78 -33.95 -45.31
N ILE A 440 34.22 -35.16 -45.34
CA ILE A 440 34.97 -36.37 -45.69
C ILE A 440 35.37 -36.33 -47.16
N ASP A 441 34.45 -35.99 -48.06
CA ASP A 441 34.68 -35.91 -49.51
C ASP A 441 35.78 -34.90 -49.86
N THR A 442 35.74 -33.72 -49.26
CA THR A 442 36.78 -32.68 -49.44
C THR A 442 38.15 -33.12 -48.90
N SER A 443 38.17 -33.97 -47.88
CA SER A 443 39.41 -34.52 -47.30
C SER A 443 39.97 -35.73 -48.06
N ARG A 444 39.19 -36.36 -48.96
CA ARG A 444 39.57 -37.61 -49.64
C ARG A 444 40.91 -37.52 -50.39
N SER A 445 41.17 -36.41 -51.08
CA SER A 445 42.41 -36.23 -51.84
C SER A 445 43.64 -36.28 -50.92
N LEU A 446 43.59 -35.57 -49.80
CA LEU A 446 44.68 -35.52 -48.83
C LEU A 446 44.85 -36.87 -48.11
N LEU A 447 43.74 -37.46 -47.65
CA LEU A 447 43.75 -38.78 -47.01
C LEU A 447 44.22 -39.88 -47.97
N GLY A 448 43.88 -39.78 -49.26
CA GLY A 448 44.35 -40.68 -50.31
C GLY A 448 45.86 -40.65 -50.47
N ASN A 449 46.46 -39.46 -50.50
CA ASN A 449 47.92 -39.32 -50.56
C ASN A 449 48.60 -39.95 -49.32
N LEU A 450 48.06 -39.72 -48.12
CA LEU A 450 48.56 -40.34 -46.89
C LEU A 450 48.40 -41.87 -46.91
N ALA A 451 47.26 -42.37 -47.38
CA ALA A 451 46.99 -43.81 -47.46
C ALA A 451 47.94 -44.52 -48.44
N ILE A 452 48.23 -43.90 -49.59
CA ILE A 452 49.22 -44.41 -50.55
C ILE A 452 50.60 -44.48 -49.90
N LYS A 453 51.01 -43.41 -49.20
CA LYS A 453 52.30 -43.34 -48.50
C LYS A 453 52.46 -44.44 -47.45
N HIS A 454 51.43 -44.70 -46.66
CA HIS A 454 51.48 -45.70 -45.59
C HIS A 454 51.08 -47.12 -46.05
N HIS A 455 50.83 -47.32 -47.35
CA HIS A 455 50.32 -48.58 -47.92
C HIS A 455 49.06 -49.10 -47.21
N VAL A 456 48.10 -48.22 -46.97
CA VAL A 456 46.83 -48.51 -46.26
C VAL A 456 45.67 -48.52 -47.25
N MET A 457 44.84 -49.56 -47.20
CA MET A 457 43.57 -49.58 -47.94
C MET A 457 42.53 -48.74 -47.18
N MET A 458 41.90 -47.77 -47.87
CA MET A 458 40.81 -46.98 -47.27
C MET A 458 39.45 -47.56 -47.65
N ALA A 459 38.64 -47.85 -46.63
CA ALA A 459 37.24 -48.23 -46.78
C ALA A 459 36.35 -47.10 -46.23
N ILE A 460 35.68 -46.37 -47.13
CA ILE A 460 34.80 -45.24 -46.77
C ILE A 460 33.35 -45.67 -46.99
N GLU A 461 32.57 -45.73 -45.91
CA GLU A 461 31.14 -46.08 -45.93
C GLU A 461 30.32 -44.89 -45.41
N LEU A 462 29.70 -44.13 -46.30
CA LEU A 462 28.92 -42.95 -45.93
C LEU A 462 27.43 -43.27 -45.97
N ALA A 463 26.71 -43.02 -44.88
CA ALA A 463 25.25 -43.12 -44.88
C ALA A 463 24.65 -42.08 -45.85
N PRO A 464 23.68 -42.49 -46.70
CA PRO A 464 22.97 -41.55 -47.57
C PRO A 464 22.10 -40.59 -46.74
N ASP A 465 21.90 -39.38 -47.26
CA ASP A 465 20.99 -38.38 -46.70
C ASP A 465 21.21 -38.00 -45.21
N LEU A 466 22.48 -37.96 -44.78
CA LEU A 466 22.83 -37.63 -43.40
C LEU A 466 22.50 -36.14 -43.06
N PRO A 467 21.78 -35.86 -41.95
CA PRO A 467 21.47 -34.49 -41.53
C PRO A 467 22.73 -33.65 -41.23
N MET A 468 22.64 -32.33 -41.43
CA MET A 468 23.74 -31.39 -41.17
C MET A 468 23.97 -31.18 -39.65
N ILE A 469 25.18 -30.76 -39.29
CA ILE A 469 25.54 -30.32 -37.93
C ILE A 469 25.92 -28.84 -37.93
N MET A 470 25.88 -28.20 -36.76
CA MET A 470 26.36 -26.82 -36.62
C MET A 470 27.85 -26.82 -36.31
N GLY A 471 28.68 -26.24 -37.18
CA GLY A 471 30.13 -26.34 -37.05
C GLY A 471 30.94 -25.54 -38.06
N ASP A 472 32.26 -25.72 -37.95
CA ASP A 472 33.26 -25.20 -38.89
C ASP A 472 33.84 -26.38 -39.68
N SER A 473 33.66 -26.37 -41.00
CA SER A 473 34.13 -27.46 -41.88
C SER A 473 35.65 -27.63 -41.84
N THR A 474 36.43 -26.57 -41.65
CA THR A 474 37.90 -26.64 -41.58
C THR A 474 38.36 -27.33 -40.31
N HIS A 475 37.71 -27.05 -39.18
CA HIS A 475 38.00 -27.74 -37.92
C HIS A 475 37.62 -29.22 -37.98
N LEU A 476 36.49 -29.56 -38.60
CA LEU A 476 36.07 -30.95 -38.77
C LEU A 476 36.98 -31.73 -39.74
N GLN A 477 37.48 -31.10 -40.80
CA GLN A 477 38.54 -31.67 -41.65
C GLN A 477 39.80 -31.98 -40.83
N GLN A 478 40.21 -31.07 -39.93
CA GLN A 478 41.38 -31.29 -39.07
C GLN A 478 41.19 -32.48 -38.11
N VAL A 479 39.99 -32.66 -37.56
CA VAL A 479 39.64 -33.83 -36.74
C VAL A 479 39.85 -35.11 -37.54
N LEU A 480 39.29 -35.15 -38.76
CA LEU A 480 39.38 -36.31 -39.63
C LEU A 480 40.84 -36.62 -40.01
N ILE A 481 41.63 -35.61 -40.38
CA ILE A 481 43.05 -35.77 -40.75
C ILE A 481 43.86 -36.26 -39.54
N ASN A 482 43.65 -35.70 -38.35
CA ASN A 482 44.37 -36.13 -37.15
C ASN A 482 44.07 -37.58 -36.79
N LEU A 483 42.79 -37.99 -36.82
CA LEU A 483 42.42 -39.37 -36.53
C LEU A 483 42.93 -40.34 -37.59
N ALA A 484 42.82 -39.99 -38.87
CA ALA A 484 43.29 -40.82 -39.97
C ALA A 484 44.82 -40.96 -39.99
N SER A 485 45.57 -39.89 -39.76
CA SER A 485 47.04 -39.94 -39.64
C SER A 485 47.46 -40.83 -38.49
N ASN A 486 46.84 -40.66 -37.31
CA ASN A 486 47.12 -41.48 -36.14
C ASN A 486 46.86 -42.97 -36.41
N ALA A 487 45.75 -43.29 -37.07
CA ALA A 487 45.37 -44.64 -37.46
C ALA A 487 46.37 -45.26 -38.47
N MET A 488 46.77 -44.52 -39.50
CA MET A 488 47.74 -44.99 -40.50
C MET A 488 49.12 -45.24 -39.87
N GLU A 489 49.59 -44.34 -39.02
CA GLU A 489 50.85 -44.50 -38.28
C GLU A 489 50.80 -45.69 -37.31
N ALA A 490 49.67 -45.92 -36.63
CA ALA A 490 49.51 -47.08 -35.74
C ALA A 490 49.62 -48.43 -36.48
N MET A 491 49.31 -48.44 -37.78
CA MET A 491 49.38 -49.64 -38.63
C MET A 491 50.76 -49.85 -39.30
N GLU A 492 51.76 -49.00 -39.03
CA GLU A 492 53.06 -49.07 -39.71
C GLU A 492 53.81 -50.39 -39.50
N ALA A 493 53.59 -51.06 -38.36
CA ALA A 493 54.17 -52.38 -38.06
C ALA A 493 53.32 -53.57 -38.58
N VAL A 494 52.09 -53.33 -39.07
CA VAL A 494 51.19 -54.36 -39.61
C VAL A 494 51.57 -54.67 -41.06
N PRO A 495 51.47 -55.93 -41.55
CA PRO A 495 51.74 -56.22 -42.96
C PRO A 495 50.85 -55.39 -43.91
N PRO A 496 51.38 -54.79 -45.01
CA PRO A 496 50.62 -53.90 -45.90
C PRO A 496 49.27 -54.47 -46.37
N ALA A 497 49.20 -55.77 -46.67
CA ALA A 497 47.98 -56.44 -47.10
C ALA A 497 46.84 -56.47 -46.06
N GLN A 498 47.15 -56.18 -44.79
CA GLN A 498 46.21 -56.18 -43.67
C GLN A 498 45.90 -54.76 -43.17
N ARG A 499 46.58 -53.73 -43.69
CA ARG A 499 46.38 -52.34 -43.28
C ARG A 499 45.09 -51.80 -43.89
N THR A 500 44.07 -51.64 -43.06
CA THR A 500 42.79 -51.06 -43.49
C THR A 500 42.37 -49.94 -42.56
N LEU A 501 42.14 -48.75 -43.12
CA LEU A 501 41.50 -47.62 -42.44
C LEU A 501 40.03 -47.58 -42.86
N SER A 502 39.13 -47.70 -41.90
CA SER A 502 37.69 -47.55 -42.11
C SER A 502 37.20 -46.20 -41.62
N ILE A 503 36.50 -45.46 -42.47
CA ILE A 503 35.80 -44.22 -42.12
C ILE A 503 34.31 -44.44 -42.40
N LYS A 504 33.48 -44.35 -41.36
CA LYS A 504 32.03 -44.54 -41.48
C LYS A 504 31.25 -43.36 -40.94
N THR A 505 30.15 -43.01 -41.60
CA THR A 505 29.15 -42.11 -41.04
C THR A 505 27.82 -42.81 -40.88
N GLU A 506 27.15 -42.59 -39.76
CA GLU A 506 25.84 -43.17 -39.48
C GLU A 506 24.95 -42.23 -38.68
N GLN A 507 23.64 -42.30 -38.86
CA GLN A 507 22.69 -41.64 -37.98
C GLN A 507 22.39 -42.54 -36.78
N CYS A 508 22.63 -42.05 -35.56
CA CYS A 508 22.46 -42.86 -34.35
C CYS A 508 21.00 -42.90 -33.89
N ASN A 509 20.34 -41.74 -33.97
CA ASN A 509 18.96 -41.52 -33.57
C ASN A 509 18.44 -40.21 -34.22
N ALA A 510 17.24 -39.78 -33.83
CA ALA A 510 16.61 -38.58 -34.37
C ALA A 510 17.36 -37.26 -34.04
N SER A 511 18.34 -37.26 -33.13
CA SER A 511 19.04 -36.06 -32.67
C SER A 511 20.56 -36.10 -32.85
N HIS A 512 21.16 -37.23 -33.23
CA HIS A 512 22.62 -37.37 -33.32
C HIS A 512 23.08 -38.17 -34.53
N ILE A 513 24.27 -37.80 -35.03
CA ILE A 513 25.02 -38.51 -36.06
C ILE A 513 26.39 -38.91 -35.53
N ARG A 514 26.97 -39.99 -36.07
CA ARG A 514 28.27 -40.54 -35.69
C ARG A 514 29.26 -40.51 -36.86
N LEU A 515 30.50 -40.14 -36.54
CA LEU A 515 31.69 -40.34 -37.36
C LEU A 515 32.55 -41.40 -36.67
N ILE A 516 32.87 -42.47 -37.39
CA ILE A 516 33.67 -43.58 -36.88
C ILE A 516 34.94 -43.67 -37.72
N VAL A 517 36.10 -43.62 -37.06
CA VAL A 517 37.41 -43.83 -37.69
C VAL A 517 38.08 -45.01 -37.01
N ALA A 518 38.26 -46.11 -37.74
CA ALA A 518 38.78 -47.38 -37.20
C ALA A 518 39.96 -47.92 -38.00
N ASP A 519 40.94 -48.49 -37.30
CA ASP A 519 42.12 -49.12 -37.87
C ASP A 519 42.21 -50.62 -37.54
N LYS A 520 43.16 -51.30 -38.17
CA LYS A 520 43.55 -52.69 -37.87
C LYS A 520 44.97 -52.79 -37.30
N GLY A 521 45.36 -51.78 -36.53
CA GLY A 521 46.62 -51.70 -35.79
C GLY A 521 46.64 -52.53 -34.51
N PRO A 522 47.62 -52.33 -33.62
CA PRO A 522 47.74 -53.07 -32.36
C PRO A 522 46.70 -52.68 -31.30
N GLY A 523 45.87 -51.66 -31.57
CA GLY A 523 44.96 -51.07 -30.59
C GLY A 523 45.66 -50.13 -29.60
N ILE A 524 44.88 -49.60 -28.66
CA ILE A 524 45.35 -48.66 -27.63
C ILE A 524 45.60 -49.42 -26.32
N PRO A 525 46.82 -49.40 -25.75
CA PRO A 525 47.08 -50.02 -24.46
C PRO A 525 46.24 -49.42 -23.32
N THR A 526 45.77 -50.26 -22.39
CA THR A 526 44.83 -49.85 -21.32
C THR A 526 45.41 -48.85 -20.33
N ASN A 527 46.73 -48.81 -20.17
CA ASN A 527 47.45 -47.85 -19.33
C ASN A 527 47.51 -46.43 -19.93
N ILE A 528 47.27 -46.29 -21.24
CA ILE A 528 47.32 -45.02 -21.97
C ILE A 528 45.92 -44.41 -22.15
N LEU A 529 44.87 -45.24 -22.22
CA LEU A 529 43.48 -44.82 -22.43
C LEU A 529 43.02 -43.61 -21.59
N PRO A 530 43.32 -43.52 -20.27
CA PRO A 530 42.86 -42.39 -19.45
C PRO A 530 43.47 -41.04 -19.86
N ASN A 531 44.68 -41.06 -20.42
CA ASN A 531 45.47 -39.85 -20.67
C ASN A 531 45.63 -39.56 -22.16
N ILE A 532 45.00 -40.34 -23.04
CA ILE A 532 45.25 -40.27 -24.50
C ILE A 532 44.82 -38.95 -25.13
N PHE A 533 43.94 -38.19 -24.46
CA PHE A 533 43.50 -36.86 -24.88
C PHE A 533 44.19 -35.72 -24.12
N GLU A 534 45.06 -36.02 -23.14
CA GLU A 534 45.84 -34.98 -22.46
C GLU A 534 46.85 -34.36 -23.44
N SER A 535 46.96 -33.02 -23.40
CA SER A 535 47.94 -32.30 -24.21
C SER A 535 49.36 -32.78 -23.88
N PHE A 536 50.18 -32.97 -24.92
CA PHE A 536 51.59 -33.41 -24.83
C PHE A 536 51.79 -34.87 -24.39
N TYR A 537 50.71 -35.62 -24.23
CA TYR A 537 50.80 -37.05 -24.00
C TYR A 537 51.05 -37.78 -25.33
N THR A 538 52.20 -38.45 -25.46
CA THR A 538 52.57 -39.22 -26.66
C THR A 538 53.34 -40.49 -26.28
N THR A 539 53.18 -41.54 -27.08
CA THR A 539 53.99 -42.76 -27.02
C THR A 539 55.05 -42.80 -28.10
N LYS A 540 55.11 -41.77 -28.96
CA LYS A 540 55.97 -41.70 -30.14
C LYS A 540 57.17 -40.79 -29.88
N PRO A 541 58.41 -41.21 -30.21
CA PRO A 541 59.62 -40.41 -29.98
C PRO A 541 59.62 -39.02 -30.65
N GLU A 542 58.97 -38.88 -31.80
CA GLU A 542 58.90 -37.62 -32.58
C GLU A 542 57.50 -37.00 -32.62
N GLY A 543 56.56 -37.44 -31.79
CA GLY A 543 55.18 -36.95 -31.82
C GLY A 543 54.90 -35.90 -30.75
N MET A 544 54.43 -34.71 -31.12
CA MET A 544 54.10 -33.63 -30.16
C MET A 544 53.00 -33.95 -29.13
N GLY A 545 52.27 -35.06 -29.26
CA GLY A 545 51.15 -35.40 -28.36
C GLY A 545 49.97 -34.42 -28.40
N MET A 546 49.86 -33.58 -29.44
CA MET A 546 48.78 -32.58 -29.55
C MET A 546 47.60 -33.02 -30.41
N GLY A 547 47.76 -34.07 -31.22
CA GLY A 547 46.76 -34.45 -32.24
C GLY A 547 45.39 -34.78 -31.64
N LEU A 548 45.36 -35.62 -30.60
CA LEU A 548 44.11 -36.03 -29.95
C LEU A 548 43.55 -34.97 -29.00
N ALA A 549 44.39 -34.17 -28.34
CA ALA A 549 43.95 -33.01 -27.57
C ALA A 549 43.24 -31.96 -28.45
N ILE A 550 43.74 -31.74 -29.67
CA ILE A 550 43.09 -30.90 -30.68
C ILE A 550 41.75 -31.51 -31.10
N VAL A 551 41.70 -32.83 -31.31
CA VAL A 551 40.44 -33.52 -31.64
C VAL A 551 39.40 -33.31 -30.53
N GLN A 552 39.76 -33.53 -29.26
CA GLN A 552 38.85 -33.33 -28.13
C GLN A 552 38.36 -31.87 -28.06
N THR A 553 39.28 -30.91 -28.17
CA THR A 553 38.92 -29.47 -28.14
C THR A 553 37.95 -29.09 -29.26
N ILE A 554 38.17 -29.61 -30.48
CA ILE A 554 37.28 -29.34 -31.61
C ILE A 554 35.92 -30.01 -31.40
N VAL A 555 35.90 -31.28 -30.98
CA VAL A 555 34.66 -32.04 -30.73
C VAL A 555 33.81 -31.36 -29.66
N ASP A 556 34.42 -30.96 -28.54
CA ASP A 556 33.75 -30.23 -27.45
C ASP A 556 33.16 -28.89 -27.95
N ALA A 557 33.92 -28.16 -28.77
CA ALA A 557 33.45 -26.90 -29.36
C ALA A 557 32.27 -27.07 -30.33
N HIS A 558 32.08 -28.27 -30.87
CA HIS A 558 30.95 -28.66 -31.73
C HIS A 558 29.83 -29.36 -30.93
N CYS A 559 29.87 -29.30 -29.59
CA CYS A 559 28.94 -29.99 -28.70
C CYS A 559 28.86 -31.51 -28.96
N GLY A 560 29.95 -32.10 -29.45
CA GLY A 560 30.06 -33.53 -29.70
C GLY A 560 30.66 -34.29 -28.53
N LEU A 561 30.64 -35.61 -28.62
CA LEU A 561 31.27 -36.53 -27.69
C LEU A 561 32.22 -37.45 -28.46
N ILE A 562 33.45 -37.64 -27.98
CA ILE A 562 34.41 -38.60 -28.55
C ILE A 562 34.64 -39.76 -27.58
N GLU A 563 34.54 -40.98 -28.11
CA GLU A 563 34.77 -42.23 -27.39
C GLU A 563 35.80 -43.07 -28.14
N THR A 564 36.50 -43.94 -27.42
CA THR A 564 37.53 -44.83 -27.97
C THR A 564 37.27 -46.28 -27.60
N PHE A 565 37.44 -47.17 -28.56
CA PHE A 565 37.20 -48.60 -28.39
C PHE A 565 38.35 -49.38 -29.02
N ASN A 566 38.76 -50.48 -28.39
CA ASN A 566 39.62 -51.47 -29.03
C ASN A 566 38.76 -52.58 -29.64
N ASP A 567 39.07 -52.98 -30.88
CA ASP A 567 38.43 -54.14 -31.51
C ASP A 567 39.03 -55.43 -30.92
N PRO A 568 38.22 -56.38 -30.41
CA PRO A 568 38.70 -57.68 -29.94
C PRO A 568 39.52 -58.47 -30.98
N ALA A 569 39.31 -58.18 -32.27
CA ALA A 569 40.07 -58.77 -33.38
C ALA A 569 41.37 -58.00 -33.72
N GLY A 570 41.72 -56.96 -32.94
CA GLY A 570 42.85 -56.06 -33.17
C GLY A 570 42.43 -54.74 -33.84
N GLY A 571 43.00 -53.64 -33.38
CA GLY A 571 42.75 -52.28 -33.88
C GLY A 571 42.12 -51.34 -32.86
N ALA A 572 42.09 -50.04 -33.18
CA ALA A 572 41.37 -49.03 -32.41
C ALA A 572 40.29 -48.34 -33.25
N ALA A 573 39.23 -47.88 -32.59
CA ALA A 573 38.14 -47.13 -33.17
C ALA A 573 37.84 -45.87 -32.35
N PHE A 574 37.86 -44.73 -33.02
CA PHE A 574 37.41 -43.45 -32.48
C PHE A 574 35.99 -43.19 -32.99
N VAL A 575 35.05 -42.99 -32.07
CA VAL A 575 33.64 -42.74 -32.35
C VAL A 575 33.31 -41.33 -31.89
N ILE A 576 32.94 -40.46 -32.80
CA ILE A 576 32.52 -39.09 -32.50
C ILE A 576 31.03 -38.96 -32.76
N THR A 577 30.28 -38.51 -31.76
CA THR A 577 28.84 -38.26 -31.83
C THR A 577 28.57 -36.76 -31.85
N PHE A 578 27.86 -36.26 -32.86
CA PHE A 578 27.49 -34.85 -32.99
C PHE A 578 25.96 -34.65 -32.96
N PRO A 579 25.47 -33.54 -32.37
CA PRO A 579 24.05 -33.20 -32.41
C PRO A 579 23.64 -32.66 -33.79
N ILE A 580 22.49 -33.13 -34.29
CA ILE A 580 21.92 -32.67 -35.55
C ILE A 580 21.52 -31.19 -35.45
N ALA A 581 21.85 -30.40 -36.46
CA ALA A 581 21.43 -29.01 -36.57
C ALA A 581 19.90 -28.94 -36.60
N LYS A 582 19.30 -28.29 -35.59
CA LYS A 582 17.85 -28.06 -35.59
C LYS A 582 17.52 -27.11 -36.74
N ASN A 583 16.75 -27.57 -37.72
CA ASN A 583 16.16 -26.72 -38.75
C ASN A 583 15.32 -25.62 -38.08
N GLY A 584 15.87 -24.40 -38.03
CA GLY A 584 15.21 -23.13 -37.79
C GLY A 584 14.01 -23.08 -36.83
N MET A 585 14.25 -22.71 -35.57
CA MET A 585 13.49 -21.59 -35.00
C MET A 585 14.35 -20.35 -35.17
N ARG A 586 13.97 -19.52 -36.15
CA ARG A 586 14.55 -18.20 -36.38
C ARG A 586 14.53 -17.38 -35.09
N ALA A 587 15.65 -16.71 -34.81
CA ALA A 587 15.70 -15.55 -33.93
C ALA A 587 14.88 -14.39 -34.49
#